data_AF-A0A199YJM1-F1
#
_entry.id   AF-A0A199YJM1-F1
#
_cell.length_a   1.000
_cell.length_b   1.000
_cell.length_c   1.000
_cell.angle_alpha   90.00
_cell.angle_beta   90.00
_cell.angle_gamma   90.00
#
_symmetry.space_group_name_H-M   'P 1'
#
loop_
_entity.id
_entity.type
_entity.pdbx_description
1 polymer ?
#
loop_
_entity_poly.entity_id
_entity_poly.type
_entity_poly.pdbx_seq_one_letter_code
_entity_poly.pdbx_strand_id
1 'polypeptide(L)'
;MLAIFWLIDTVVGIYIFMLIASAILSWLVAFNVINTNNRFVYMVGDFLYRVTEPALRPIRRIMPDLGGIDISPIILILILQFANMLIQTDVRMALVGY
;
A
#
# COMPACT_ATOMS: atom_id res chain seq x y z
N MET A 1 26.31 0.79 1.90
CA MET A 1 25.32 0.96 0.82
C MET A 1 24.20 -0.08 0.94
N LEU A 2 24.50 -1.38 1.03
CA LEU A 2 23.49 -2.46 1.17
C LEU A 2 22.49 -2.29 2.32
N ALA A 3 22.91 -1.83 3.50
CA ALA A 3 22.02 -1.62 4.64
C ALA A 3 20.92 -0.57 4.39
N ILE A 4 21.21 0.47 3.60
CA ILE A 4 20.23 1.50 3.24
C ILE A 4 19.19 0.92 2.27
N PHE A 5 19.61 0.09 1.31
CA PHE A 5 18.67 -0.60 0.41
C PHE A 5 17.76 -1.55 1.15
N TRP A 6 18.33 -2.33 2.07
CA TRP A 6 17.54 -3.21 2.93
C TRP A 6 16.52 -2.43 3.75
N LEU A 7 16.90 -1.27 4.29
CA LEU A 7 15.98 -0.40 5.03
C LEU A 7 14.86 0.14 4.13
N ILE A 8 15.19 0.60 2.92
CA ILE A 8 14.19 1.09 1.95
C ILE A 8 13.22 -0.02 1.57
N ASP A 9 13.74 -1.20 1.20
CA ASP A 9 12.95 -2.38 0.84
C ASP A 9 12.01 -2.77 2.00
N THR A 10 12.52 -2.78 3.22
CA THR A 10 11.75 -3.07 4.43
C THR A 10 10.62 -2.05 4.63
N VAL A 11 10.91 -0.76 4.50
CA VAL A 11 9.90 0.31 4.66
C VAL A 11 8.82 0.20 3.58
N VAL A 12 9.20 -0.04 2.31
CA VAL A 12 8.25 -0.25 1.22
C VAL A 12 7.40 -1.49 1.48
N GLY A 13 8.01 -2.59 1.94
CA GLY A 13 7.30 -3.82 2.30
C GLY A 13 6.28 -3.63 3.43
N ILE A 14 6.66 -2.91 4.49
CA ILE A 14 5.75 -2.54 5.58
C ILE A 14 4.58 -1.71 5.04
N TYR A 15 4.85 -0.72 4.20
CA TYR A 15 3.81 0.12 3.63
C TYR A 15 2.86 -0.67 2.70
N ILE A 16 3.38 -1.61 1.90
CA ILE A 16 2.56 -2.54 1.10
C ILE A 16 1.68 -3.40 2.01
N PHE A 17 2.21 -3.92 3.12
CA PHE A 17 1.40 -4.68 4.07
C PHE A 17 0.26 -3.83 4.67
N MET A 18 0.53 -2.56 4.99
CA MET A 18 -0.51 -1.62 5.44
C MET A 18 -1.57 -1.36 4.37
N LEU A 19 -1.19 -1.25 3.10
CA LEU A 19 -2.14 -1.13 1.99
C LEU A 19 -3.04 -2.36 1.87
N ILE A 20 -2.47 -3.55 1.99
CA ILE A 20 -3.23 -4.81 1.98
C ILE A 20 -4.19 -4.86 3.16
N ALA A 21 -3.71 -4.55 4.37
CA ALA A 21 -4.55 -4.51 5.57
C ALA A 21 -5.71 -3.50 5.42
N SER A 22 -5.42 -2.32 4.86
CA SER A 22 -6.43 -1.29 4.59
C SER A 22 -7.47 -1.77 3.57
N ALA A 23 -7.03 -2.42 2.48
CA ALA A 23 -7.92 -2.96 1.46
C ALA A 23 -8.84 -4.05 2.02
N ILE A 24 -8.26 -5.03 2.73
CA ILE A 24 -9.01 -6.09 3.39
C ILE A 24 -10.02 -5.51 4.37
N LEU A 25 -9.61 -4.58 5.24
CA LEU A 25 -10.53 -3.96 6.20
C LEU A 25 -11.67 -3.22 5.49
N SER A 26 -11.37 -2.49 4.40
CA SER A 26 -12.39 -1.79 3.62
C SER A 26 -13.42 -2.75 3.02
N TRP A 27 -12.99 -3.91 2.51
CA TRP A 27 -13.89 -4.94 1.98
C TRP A 27 -14.69 -5.62 3.07
N LEU A 28 -14.06 -5.95 4.21
CA LEU A 28 -14.77 -6.55 5.35
C LEU A 28 -15.87 -5.63 5.87
N VAL A 29 -15.65 -4.31 5.88
CA VAL A 29 -16.67 -3.32 6.25
C VAL A 29 -17.73 -3.19 5.15
N ALA A 30 -17.32 -3.07 3.88
CA ALA A 30 -18.23 -2.89 2.75
C ALA A 30 -19.20 -4.07 2.57
N PHE A 31 -18.72 -5.30 2.81
CA PHE A 31 -19.53 -6.52 2.75
C PHE A 31 -20.22 -6.87 4.07
N ASN A 32 -20.26 -5.94 5.04
CA ASN A 32 -20.88 -6.13 6.36
C ASN A 32 -20.35 -7.35 7.15
N VAL A 33 -19.11 -7.78 6.89
CA VAL A 33 -18.46 -8.88 7.63
C VAL A 33 -18.04 -8.41 9.02
N ILE A 34 -17.61 -7.16 9.14
CA ILE A 34 -17.24 -6.53 10.42
C ILE A 34 -17.92 -5.17 10.57
N ASN A 35 -18.16 -4.76 11.81
CA ASN A 35 -18.84 -3.50 12.11
C ASN A 35 -17.88 -2.48 12.74
N THR A 36 -17.87 -1.26 12.21
CA THR A 36 -17.06 -0.13 12.68
C THR A 36 -17.56 0.47 14.01
N ASN A 37 -18.73 0.08 14.51
CA ASN A 37 -19.19 0.42 15.86
C ASN A 37 -18.28 -0.15 16.95
N ASN A 38 -17.49 -1.20 16.64
CA ASN A 38 -16.44 -1.65 17.53
C ASN A 38 -15.27 -0.64 17.51
N ARG A 39 -14.99 -0.04 18.67
CA ARG A 39 -13.94 0.99 18.82
C ARG A 39 -12.57 0.53 18.35
N PHE A 40 -12.23 -0.76 18.52
CA PHE A 40 -10.96 -1.31 18.04
C PHE A 40 -10.90 -1.33 16.51
N VAL A 41 -11.96 -1.82 15.85
CA VAL A 41 -12.06 -1.86 14.39
C VAL A 41 -11.99 -0.46 13.79
N TYR A 42 -12.71 0.50 14.38
CA TYR A 42 -12.67 1.90 13.98
C TYR A 42 -11.25 2.48 14.10
N MET A 43 -10.58 2.27 15.23
CA MET A 43 -9.24 2.81 15.47
C MET A 43 -8.20 2.26 14.49
N VAL A 44 -8.22 0.95 14.24
CA VAL A 44 -7.34 0.32 13.25
C VAL A 44 -7.64 0.83 11.85
N GLY A 45 -8.92 0.95 11.48
CA GLY A 45 -9.33 1.44 10.17
C GLY A 45 -8.98 2.90 9.93
N ASP A 46 -9.21 3.79 10.90
CA ASP A 46 -8.85 5.20 10.82
C ASP A 46 -7.32 5.37 10.70
N PHE A 47 -6.54 4.59 11.46
CA PHE A 47 -5.08 4.59 11.33
C PHE A 47 -4.62 4.17 9.93
N LEU A 48 -5.10 3.02 9.44
CA LEU A 48 -4.75 2.52 8.11
C LEU A 48 -5.17 3.50 7.01
N TYR A 49 -6.37 4.08 7.12
CA TYR A 49 -6.85 5.10 6.20
C TYR A 49 -5.92 6.32 6.19
N ARG A 50 -5.60 6.90 7.34
CA ARG A 50 -4.73 8.09 7.42
C ARG A 50 -3.35 7.87 6.84
N VAL A 51 -2.78 6.68 7.03
CA VAL A 51 -1.43 6.36 6.53
C VAL A 51 -1.44 6.13 5.02
N THR A 52 -2.48 5.48 4.50
CA THR A 52 -2.52 5.06 3.08
C THR A 52 -3.17 6.10 2.15
N GLU A 53 -4.08 6.93 2.67
CA GLU A 53 -4.88 7.87 1.87
C GLU A 53 -4.05 8.88 1.08
N PRO A 54 -2.95 9.46 1.59
CA PRO A 54 -2.16 10.42 0.81
C PRO A 54 -1.65 9.85 -0.53
N ALA A 55 -1.32 8.56 -0.58
CA ALA A 55 -0.88 7.88 -1.79
C ALA A 55 -2.02 7.27 -2.60
N LEU A 56 -3.10 6.81 -1.95
CA LEU A 56 -4.26 6.23 -2.63
C LEU A 56 -5.15 7.28 -3.29
N ARG A 57 -5.31 8.46 -2.68
CA ARG A 57 -6.20 9.53 -3.16
C ARG A 57 -5.91 9.98 -4.60
N PRO A 58 -4.66 10.20 -5.03
CA PRO A 58 -4.37 10.52 -6.43
C PRO A 58 -4.81 9.42 -7.39
N ILE A 59 -4.65 8.15 -7.02
CA ILE A 59 -5.00 7.00 -7.87
C ILE A 59 -6.53 6.88 -7.97
N ARG A 60 -7.24 6.99 -6.85
CA ARG A 60 -8.72 6.95 -6.80
C ARG A 60 -9.37 8.04 -7.64
N ARG A 61 -8.74 9.21 -7.77
CA ARG A 61 -9.23 10.31 -8.61
C ARG A 61 -9.21 10.02 -10.11
N ILE A 62 -8.38 9.08 -10.54
CA ILE A 62 -8.20 8.72 -11.96
C ILE A 62 -8.98 7.45 -12.30
N MET A 63 -9.26 6.61 -11.29
CA MET A 63 -9.98 5.36 -11.48
C MET A 63 -11.46 5.59 -11.83
N PRO A 64 -12.00 4.83 -12.80
CA PRO A 64 -13.44 4.79 -13.02
C PRO A 64 -14.15 4.17 -11.80
N ASP A 65 -15.44 4.45 -11.64
CA ASP A 65 -16.25 3.80 -10.61
C ASP A 65 -16.41 2.30 -10.96
N LEU A 66 -15.86 1.44 -10.11
CA LEU A 66 -15.85 -0.03 -10.28
C LEU A 66 -16.94 -0.72 -9.45
N GLY A 67 -18.04 -0.03 -9.14
CA GLY A 67 -19.18 -0.65 -8.45
C GLY A 67 -18.90 -0.92 -6.97
N GLY A 68 -18.22 0.02 -6.30
CA GLY A 68 -18.01 -0.01 -4.85
C GLY A 68 -16.80 -0.82 -4.36
N ILE A 69 -16.07 -1.49 -5.26
CA ILE A 69 -14.80 -2.16 -4.92
C ILE A 69 -13.63 -1.24 -5.26
N ASP A 70 -12.87 -0.85 -4.25
CA ASP A 70 -11.67 -0.05 -4.44
C ASP A 70 -10.48 -0.90 -4.90
N ILE A 71 -10.09 -0.77 -6.17
CA ILE A 71 -8.90 -1.42 -6.76
C ILE A 71 -7.64 -0.54 -6.63
N SER A 72 -7.75 0.70 -6.17
CA SER A 72 -6.59 1.59 -6.03
C SER A 72 -5.44 1.03 -5.17
N PRO A 73 -5.66 0.21 -4.11
CA PRO A 73 -4.57 -0.42 -3.39
C PRO A 73 -3.72 -1.35 -4.25
N ILE A 74 -4.35 -2.12 -5.14
CA ILE A 74 -3.64 -3.03 -6.04
C ILE A 74 -2.73 -2.23 -6.98
N ILE A 75 -3.25 -1.15 -7.56
CA ILE A 75 -2.48 -0.27 -8.46
C ILE A 75 -1.30 0.35 -7.73
N LEU A 76 -1.52 0.88 -6.52
CA LEU A 76 -0.44 1.47 -5.72
C LEU A 76 0.63 0.44 -5.35
N ILE A 77 0.22 -0.78 -4.98
CA ILE A 77 1.15 -1.88 -4.67
C ILE A 77 2.02 -2.20 -5.90
N LEU A 78 1.44 -2.27 -7.10
CA LEU A 78 2.21 -2.52 -8.32
C LEU A 78 3.21 -1.39 -8.60
N ILE A 79 2.81 -0.13 -8.43
CA ILE A 79 3.70 1.04 -8.58
C ILE A 79 4.86 0.97 -7.58
N LEU A 80 4.58 0.66 -6.32
CA LEU A 80 5.60 0.56 -5.27
C LEU A 80 6.57 -0.58 -5.51
N GLN A 81 6.07 -1.76 -5.90
CA GLN A 81 6.92 -2.91 -6.25
C GLN A 81 7.82 -2.59 -7.45
N PHE A 82 7.27 -1.97 -8.48
CA PHE A 82 8.04 -1.55 -9.65
C PHE A 82 9.11 -0.51 -9.27
N ALA A 83 8.77 0.51 -8.49
CA ALA A 83 9.71 1.52 -8.03
C ALA A 83 10.83 0.91 -7.18
N ASN A 84 10.50 -0.01 -6.27
CA ASN A 84 11.48 -0.72 -5.46
C ASN A 84 12.42 -1.58 -6.31
N MET A 85 11.87 -2.31 -7.29
CA MET A 85 12.65 -3.10 -8.24
C MET A 85 13.57 -2.23 -9.10
N LEU A 86 13.10 -1.08 -9.58
CA LEU A 86 13.91 -0.14 -10.37
C LEU A 86 15.10 0.35 -9.54
N ILE A 87 14.85 0.84 -8.32
CA ILE A 87 15.89 1.33 -7.40
C ILE A 87 16.91 0.22 -7.10
N GLN A 88 16.45 -1.00 -6.82
CA GLN A 88 17.35 -2.11 -6.52
C GLN A 88 18.16 -2.55 -7.74
N THR A 89 17.55 -2.59 -8.92
CA THR A 89 18.23 -2.97 -10.17
C THR A 89 19.33 -1.97 -10.51
N ASP A 90 19.00 -0.68 -10.55
CA ASP A 90 19.93 0.38 -10.93
C ASP A 90 21.10 0.48 -9.96
N VAL A 91 20.84 0.35 -8.66
CA VAL A 91 21.92 0.43 -7.67
C VAL A 91 22.72 -0.86 -7.60
N ARG A 92 22.10 -2.03 -7.74
CA ARG A 92 22.85 -3.29 -7.83
C ARG A 92 23.77 -3.28 -9.05
N MET A 93 23.32 -2.73 -10.19
CA MET A 93 24.15 -2.53 -11.37
C MET A 93 25.32 -1.58 -11.09
N ALA A 94 25.06 -0.45 -10.44
CA ALA A 94 26.11 0.51 -10.05
C ALA A 94 27.12 -0.05 -9.03
N LEU A 95 26.70 -0.99 -8.16
CA LEU A 95 27.54 -1.58 -7.12
C LEU A 95 28.34 -2.81 -7.60
N VAL A 96 27.78 -3.61 -8.51
CA VAL A 96 28.35 -4.90 -8.93
C VAL A 96 29.08 -4.79 -10.26
N GLY A 97 28.80 -3.76 -11.08
CA GLY A 97 29.61 -3.40 -12.24
C GLY A 97 29.82 -4.53 -13.25
N TYR A 98 28.81 -4.76 -14.10
CA TYR A 98 28.97 -5.38 -15.41
C TYR A 98 28.24 -4.54 -16.45
#